data_AF-A0A925KLJ6-F1
#
_entry.id   AF-A0A925KLJ6-F1
#
_cell.length_a   1.000
_cell.length_b   1.000
_cell.length_c   1.000
_cell.angle_alpha   90.00
_cell.angle_beta   90.00
_cell.angle_gamma   90.00
#
_symmetry.space_group_name_H-M   'P 1'
#
loop_
_entity.id
_entity.type
_entity.pdbx_description
1 polymer ?
#
loop_
_entity_poly.entity_id
_entity_poly.type
_entity_poly.pdbx_seq_one_letter_code
_entity_poly.pdbx_strand_id
1 'polypeptide(L)'
;PAIVERAFVVPPPSRIGPATAAERKQVISDSVLSGHYEKIEDRESAYEMLKERAAAATKAAEAPKVEEESGGGLFGSVLGSVLGGSAPGPRGGTSRQRAGILEAAATSAARSIGSGIGRQILRGVLGSILGGKR
;
A
#
# COMPACT_ATOMS: atom_id res chain seq x y z
N PRO A 1 1.30 47.99 44.23
CA PRO A 1 0.70 48.87 43.20
C PRO A 1 0.10 50.13 43.83
N ALA A 2 0.63 51.31 43.50
CA ALA A 2 0.05 52.59 43.91
C ALA A 2 -1.10 52.96 42.97
N ILE A 3 -2.12 53.67 43.47
CA ILE A 3 -3.25 54.14 42.65
C ILE A 3 -2.71 55.17 41.64
N VAL A 4 -2.81 54.86 40.35
CA VAL A 4 -2.43 55.76 39.25
C VAL A 4 -3.61 56.62 38.80
N GLU A 5 -3.28 57.77 38.20
CA GLU A 5 -4.13 58.93 37.92
C GLU A 5 -5.42 58.67 37.13
N ARG A 6 -6.40 59.58 37.30
CA ARG A 6 -7.71 59.56 36.65
C ARG A 6 -7.58 59.71 35.12
N ALA A 7 -8.20 58.79 34.36
CA ALA A 7 -8.30 58.90 32.92
C ALA A 7 -9.46 59.81 32.49
N PHE A 8 -9.20 60.81 31.64
CA PHE A 8 -10.23 61.72 31.08
C PHE A 8 -11.00 61.10 29.90
N VAL A 9 -10.44 60.07 29.26
CA VAL A 9 -11.06 59.32 28.17
C VAL A 9 -10.80 57.83 28.40
N VAL A 10 -11.86 57.05 28.51
CA VAL A 10 -11.80 55.58 28.68
C VAL A 10 -12.47 54.95 27.46
N PRO A 11 -11.73 54.31 26.54
CA PRO A 11 -12.34 53.58 25.43
C PRO A 11 -13.14 52.38 25.96
N PRO A 12 -14.17 51.93 25.23
CA PRO A 12 -14.93 50.75 25.64
C PRO A 12 -14.02 49.54 25.80
N PRO A 13 -14.30 48.62 26.73
CA PRO A 13 -13.49 47.43 26.93
C PRO A 13 -13.48 46.61 25.64
N SER A 14 -12.27 46.33 25.13
CA SER A 14 -12.10 45.46 23.98
C SER A 14 -12.34 44.01 24.42
N ARG A 15 -13.02 43.24 23.56
CA ARG A 15 -13.24 41.81 23.79
C ARG A 15 -12.03 40.99 23.37
N ILE A 16 -10.86 41.33 23.90
CA ILE A 16 -9.60 40.63 23.63
C ILE A 16 -9.58 39.37 24.50
N GLY A 17 -9.65 38.21 23.86
CA GLY A 17 -9.63 36.91 24.53
C GLY A 17 -10.12 35.79 23.61
N PRO A 18 -10.00 34.52 24.05
CA PRO A 18 -10.48 33.40 23.27
C PRO A 18 -12.01 33.46 23.11
N ALA A 19 -12.50 33.16 21.91
CA ALA A 19 -13.94 33.03 21.66
C ALA A 19 -14.54 31.88 22.50
N THR A 20 -15.78 32.06 22.95
CA THR A 20 -16.46 31.00 23.70
C THR A 20 -16.70 29.78 22.80
N ALA A 21 -16.88 28.60 23.40
CA ALA A 21 -17.17 27.38 22.64
C ALA A 21 -18.48 27.49 21.83
N ALA A 22 -19.47 28.23 22.34
CA ALA A 22 -20.74 28.46 21.65
C ALA A 22 -20.55 29.33 20.40
N GLU A 23 -19.83 30.45 20.53
CA GLU A 23 -19.56 31.35 19.39
C GLU A 23 -18.73 30.67 18.32
N ARG A 24 -17.72 29.90 18.72
CA ARG A 24 -16.95 29.09 17.77
C ARG A 24 -17.82 28.14 16.97
N LYS A 25 -18.76 27.44 17.63
CA LYS A 25 -19.67 26.52 16.95
C LYS A 25 -20.56 27.25 15.94
N GLN A 26 -21.09 28.41 16.31
CA GLN A 26 -21.93 29.21 15.42
C GLN A 26 -21.16 29.70 14.19
N VAL A 27 -19.93 30.21 14.37
CA VAL A 27 -19.08 30.63 13.24
C VAL A 27 -18.75 29.45 12.31
N ILE A 28 -18.52 28.26 12.88
CA ILE A 28 -18.26 27.04 12.08
C ILE A 28 -19.51 26.62 11.30
N SER A 29 -20.71 26.66 11.92
CA SER A 29 -21.95 26.28 11.24
C SER A 29 -22.36 27.26 10.13
N ASP A 30 -22.05 28.54 10.30
CA ASP A 30 -22.37 29.58 9.32
C ASP A 30 -21.39 29.58 8.13
N SER A 31 -20.32 28.78 8.18
CA SER A 31 -19.33 28.67 7.13
C SER A 31 -19.88 27.93 5.91
N VAL A 32 -19.50 28.38 4.71
CA VAL A 32 -19.76 27.68 3.44
C VAL A 32 -19.18 26.26 3.43
N LEU A 33 -18.13 26.04 4.22
CA LEU A 33 -17.47 24.73 4.34
C LEU A 33 -18.11 23.83 5.41
N SER A 34 -19.15 24.29 6.12
CA SER A 34 -19.91 23.44 7.04
C SER A 34 -20.44 22.22 6.28
N GLY A 35 -20.38 21.04 6.90
CA GLY A 35 -20.74 19.77 6.29
C GLY A 35 -19.70 19.15 5.33
N HIS A 36 -18.77 19.92 4.77
CA HIS A 36 -17.80 19.37 3.80
C HIS A 36 -16.65 18.60 4.44
N TYR A 37 -16.16 19.06 5.59
CA TYR A 37 -14.97 18.50 6.26
C TYR A 37 -15.26 17.95 7.65
N GLU A 38 -16.53 17.69 7.96
CA GLU A 38 -16.94 17.19 9.28
C GLU A 38 -16.65 15.69 9.45
N LYS A 39 -16.55 14.97 8.33
CA LYS A 39 -16.27 13.53 8.36
C LYS A 39 -14.80 13.30 8.66
N ILE A 40 -14.53 12.81 9.87
CA ILE A 40 -13.22 12.31 10.25
C ILE A 40 -12.99 10.98 9.51
N GLU A 41 -11.98 10.94 8.65
CA GLU A 41 -11.50 9.71 8.03
C GLU A 41 -10.23 9.26 8.74
N ASP A 42 -10.33 8.13 9.44
CA ASP A 42 -9.16 7.45 10.00
C ASP A 42 -8.62 6.47 8.97
N ARG A 43 -7.41 6.72 8.46
CA ARG A 43 -6.80 5.92 7.40
C ARG A 43 -5.74 5.02 8.04
N GLU A 44 -5.76 3.74 7.68
CA GLU A 44 -4.70 2.82 8.07
C GLU A 44 -3.33 3.40 7.70
N SER A 45 -2.49 3.57 8.71
CA SER A 45 -1.18 4.15 8.52
C SER A 45 -0.25 3.13 7.85
N ALA A 46 0.70 3.60 7.04
CA ALA A 46 1.71 2.72 6.45
C ALA A 46 2.47 1.91 7.52
N TYR A 47 2.64 2.48 8.71
CA TYR A 47 3.24 1.80 9.85
C TYR A 47 2.42 0.59 10.32
N GLU A 48 1.10 0.73 10.45
CA GLU A 48 0.21 -0.37 10.84
C GLU A 48 0.20 -1.46 9.78
N MET A 49 0.09 -1.10 8.50
CA MET A 49 0.15 -2.05 7.40
C MET A 49 1.47 -2.84 7.37
N LEU A 50 2.60 -2.18 7.62
CA LEU A 50 3.92 -2.83 7.66
C LEU A 50 4.07 -3.73 8.90
N LYS A 51 3.57 -3.30 10.05
CA LYS A 51 3.58 -4.10 11.29
C LYS A 51 2.76 -5.37 11.14
N GLU A 52 1.58 -5.27 10.55
CA GLU A 52 0.73 -6.43 10.25
C GLU A 52 1.40 -7.39 9.26
N ARG A 53 2.01 -6.87 8.18
CA ARG A 53 2.77 -7.70 7.24
C ARG A 53 3.96 -8.39 7.91
N ALA A 54 4.69 -7.69 8.78
CA ALA A 54 5.80 -8.28 9.53
C ALA A 54 5.30 -9.39 10.47
N ALA A 55 4.20 -9.16 11.19
CA ALA A 55 3.59 -10.16 12.06
C ALA A 55 3.01 -11.35 11.28
N ALA A 56 2.50 -11.14 10.07
CA ALA A 56 2.06 -12.21 9.18
C ALA A 56 3.25 -13.03 8.64
N ALA A 57 4.37 -12.39 8.33
CA ALA A 57 5.58 -13.06 7.86
C ALA A 57 6.23 -13.93 8.96
N THR A 58 6.22 -13.49 10.21
CA THR A 58 6.72 -14.31 11.34
C THR A 58 5.82 -15.52 11.59
N LYS A 59 4.49 -15.34 11.55
CA LYS A 59 3.53 -16.45 11.69
C LYS A 59 3.63 -17.47 10.55
N ALA A 60 3.90 -17.03 9.32
CA ALA A 60 4.10 -17.93 8.18
C ALA A 60 5.41 -18.72 8.27
N ALA A 61 6.43 -18.19 8.95
CA ALA A 61 7.70 -18.89 9.19
C ALA A 61 7.60 -19.97 10.30
N GLU A 62 6.58 -19.91 11.15
CA GLU A 62 6.32 -20.89 12.23
C GLU A 62 5.32 -21.99 11.83
N ALA A 63 4.78 -21.99 10.60
CA ALA A 63 3.97 -23.09 10.11
C ALA A 63 4.83 -24.37 9.91
N PRO A 64 4.36 -25.56 10.32
CA PRO A 64 5.14 -26.77 10.24
C PRO A 64 5.42 -27.11 8.77
N LYS A 65 6.69 -27.30 8.44
CA LYS A 65 7.09 -27.91 7.17
C LYS A 65 6.52 -29.32 7.13
N VAL A 66 5.45 -29.51 6.37
CA VAL A 66 5.06 -30.83 5.89
C VAL A 66 6.13 -31.21 4.87
N GLU A 67 6.97 -32.18 5.23
CA GLU A 67 7.86 -32.86 4.30
C GLU A 67 6.98 -33.60 3.30
N GLU A 68 6.86 -33.09 2.07
CA GLU A 68 6.39 -33.88 0.95
C GLU A 68 7.59 -34.36 0.13
N GLU A 69 7.78 -35.68 0.21
CA GLU A 69 8.63 -36.51 -0.62
C GLU A 69 8.41 -36.30 -2.12
N SER A 70 9.52 -36.37 -2.85
CA SER A 70 9.67 -37.08 -4.12
C SER A 70 8.64 -36.82 -5.24
N GLY A 71 9.05 -36.03 -6.25
CA GLY A 71 8.26 -35.88 -7.47
C GLY A 71 8.98 -35.17 -8.62
N GLY A 72 10.27 -35.45 -8.83
CA GLY A 72 11.05 -34.94 -9.96
C GLY A 72 10.62 -35.55 -11.30
N GLY A 73 9.48 -35.11 -11.83
CA GLY A 73 8.98 -35.50 -13.14
C GLY A 73 9.44 -34.54 -14.25
N LEU A 74 9.82 -35.11 -15.39
CA LEU A 74 10.21 -34.58 -16.71
C LEU A 74 9.68 -33.18 -17.12
N PHE A 75 8.58 -32.71 -16.54
CA PHE A 75 8.03 -31.37 -16.74
C PHE A 75 8.92 -30.26 -16.15
N GLY A 76 9.55 -30.50 -14.99
CA GLY A 76 10.43 -29.53 -14.33
C GLY A 76 11.73 -29.26 -15.10
N SER A 77 12.25 -30.27 -15.81
CA SER A 77 13.47 -30.14 -16.63
C SER A 77 13.23 -29.38 -17.94
N VAL A 78 12.05 -29.52 -18.55
CA VAL A 78 11.70 -28.81 -19.81
C VAL A 78 11.32 -27.36 -19.53
N LEU A 79 10.62 -27.09 -18.41
CA LEU A 79 10.31 -25.73 -18.02
C LEU A 79 11.58 -24.96 -17.57
N GLY A 80 12.51 -25.66 -16.89
CA GLY A 80 13.79 -25.08 -16.47
C GLY A 80 14.74 -24.76 -17.62
N SER A 81 14.69 -25.51 -18.73
CA SER A 81 15.53 -25.25 -19.92
C SER A 81 15.01 -24.08 -20.77
N VAL A 82 13.70 -23.87 -20.83
CA VAL A 82 13.08 -22.79 -21.63
C VAL A 82 13.04 -21.45 -20.86
N LEU A 83 12.93 -21.47 -19.53
CA LEU A 83 12.66 -20.25 -18.73
C LEU A 83 13.89 -19.62 -18.03
N GLY A 84 15.09 -20.21 -18.09
CA GLY A 84 16.30 -19.52 -17.61
C GLY A 84 17.34 -20.35 -16.85
N GLY A 85 17.74 -21.50 -17.39
CA GLY A 85 18.69 -22.38 -16.72
C GLY A 85 19.69 -23.02 -17.68
N SER A 86 20.76 -22.29 -17.97
CA SER A 86 22.09 -22.77 -18.36
C SER A 86 22.34 -24.26 -18.08
N ALA A 87 22.22 -25.12 -19.10
CA ALA A 87 22.82 -26.45 -19.05
C ALA A 87 24.35 -26.28 -18.90
N PRO A 88 25.02 -26.96 -17.95
CA PRO A 88 26.47 -26.98 -17.89
C PRO A 88 26.98 -27.88 -19.02
N GLY A 89 27.07 -27.32 -20.23
CA GLY A 89 27.81 -27.93 -21.32
C GLY A 89 29.32 -27.79 -21.07
N PRO A 90 30.13 -28.84 -21.28
CA PRO A 90 31.57 -28.84 -20.96
C PRO A 90 32.38 -28.11 -22.04
N ARG A 91 32.02 -26.86 -22.36
CA ARG A 91 32.80 -25.99 -23.25
C ARG A 91 32.71 -24.54 -22.77
N GLY A 92 33.74 -24.17 -22.02
CA GLY A 92 34.39 -22.86 -21.87
C GLY A 92 33.62 -21.56 -22.12
N GLY A 93 33.76 -20.63 -21.17
CA GLY A 93 33.75 -19.19 -21.49
C GLY A 93 33.02 -18.30 -20.49
N THR A 94 33.75 -17.89 -19.45
CA THR A 94 33.83 -16.50 -18.94
C THR A 94 32.56 -15.79 -18.42
N SER A 95 32.65 -15.36 -17.16
CA SER A 95 31.92 -14.27 -16.50
C SER A 95 30.38 -14.34 -16.42
N ARG A 96 29.87 -14.98 -15.35
CA ARG A 96 28.57 -14.63 -14.75
C ARG A 96 28.79 -14.19 -13.30
N GLN A 97 29.29 -12.97 -13.14
CA GLN A 97 29.11 -12.22 -11.91
C GLN A 97 28.38 -10.92 -12.27
N ARG A 98 27.20 -10.77 -11.66
CA ARG A 98 26.26 -9.64 -11.74
C ARG A 98 25.31 -9.67 -12.94
N ALA A 99 24.27 -10.49 -12.81
CA ALA A 99 22.95 -10.13 -13.31
C ALA A 99 22.60 -8.75 -12.70
N GLY A 100 22.81 -7.69 -13.48
CA GLY A 100 22.63 -6.33 -13.05
C GLY A 100 21.14 -6.00 -13.01
N ILE A 101 20.69 -5.45 -11.89
CA ILE A 101 19.52 -4.59 -11.60
C ILE A 101 18.51 -4.32 -12.76
N LEU A 102 18.96 -4.05 -13.99
CA LEU A 102 18.12 -4.01 -15.20
C LEU A 102 17.38 -5.32 -15.49
N GLU A 103 18.01 -6.49 -15.33
CA GLU A 103 17.39 -7.80 -15.57
C GLU A 103 16.34 -8.11 -14.49
N ALA A 104 16.60 -7.69 -13.24
CA ALA A 104 15.64 -7.79 -12.14
C ALA A 104 14.43 -6.85 -12.34
N ALA A 105 14.66 -5.64 -12.83
CA ALA A 105 13.59 -4.69 -13.15
C ALA A 105 12.75 -5.15 -14.36
N ALA A 106 13.40 -5.64 -15.43
CA ALA A 106 12.72 -6.19 -16.60
C ALA A 106 11.91 -7.45 -16.25
N THR A 107 12.46 -8.35 -15.42
CA THR A 107 11.77 -9.54 -14.92
C THR A 107 10.57 -9.16 -14.04
N SER A 108 10.69 -8.12 -13.21
CA SER A 108 9.62 -7.63 -12.34
C SER A 108 8.48 -6.98 -13.12
N ALA A 109 8.79 -6.16 -14.15
CA ALA A 109 7.80 -5.55 -15.03
C ALA A 109 7.03 -6.58 -15.87
N ALA A 110 7.73 -7.60 -16.39
CA ALA A 110 7.07 -8.69 -17.13
C ALA A 110 6.09 -9.48 -16.25
N ARG A 111 6.42 -9.69 -14.96
CA ARG A 111 5.60 -10.49 -14.04
C ARG A 111 4.38 -9.73 -13.49
N SER A 112 4.50 -8.42 -13.33
CA SER A 112 3.37 -7.57 -12.90
C SER A 112 2.36 -7.32 -14.04
N ILE A 113 2.85 -7.07 -15.25
CA ILE A 113 2.00 -6.89 -16.44
C ILE A 113 1.31 -8.22 -16.83
N GLY A 114 2.01 -9.36 -16.72
CA GLY A 114 1.49 -10.67 -17.11
C GLY A 114 0.40 -11.24 -16.19
N SER A 115 0.47 -11.00 -14.89
CA SER A 115 -0.49 -11.58 -13.92
C SER A 115 -1.76 -10.73 -13.71
N GLY A 116 -1.68 -9.41 -13.92
CA GLY A 116 -2.82 -8.49 -13.80
C GLY A 116 -3.78 -8.58 -14.99
N ILE A 117 -3.24 -8.48 -16.21
CA ILE A 117 -4.02 -8.51 -17.45
C ILE A 117 -4.55 -9.93 -17.72
N GLY A 118 -3.77 -10.97 -17.39
CA GLY A 118 -4.14 -12.36 -17.61
C GLY A 118 -5.42 -12.79 -16.89
N ARG A 119 -5.60 -12.43 -15.60
CA ARG A 119 -6.80 -12.81 -14.84
C ARG A 119 -8.04 -11.99 -15.21
N GLN A 120 -7.86 -10.74 -15.65
CA GLN A 120 -8.96 -9.91 -16.14
C GLN A 120 -9.49 -10.40 -17.49
N ILE A 121 -8.61 -10.81 -18.41
CA ILE A 121 -9.00 -11.44 -19.67
C ILE A 121 -9.67 -12.79 -19.40
N LEU A 122 -9.08 -13.63 -18.54
CA LEU A 122 -9.65 -14.93 -18.16
C LEU A 122 -11.04 -14.79 -17.53
N ARG A 123 -11.31 -13.80 -16.66
CA ARG A 123 -12.63 -13.65 -16.02
C ARG A 123 -13.65 -12.88 -16.87
N GLY A 124 -13.21 -11.91 -17.68
CA GLY A 124 -14.10 -11.11 -18.53
C GLY A 124 -14.53 -11.81 -19.82
N VAL A 125 -13.60 -12.51 -20.48
CA VAL A 125 -13.85 -13.17 -21.77
C VAL A 125 -14.37 -14.60 -21.56
N LEU A 126 -13.81 -15.40 -20.63
CA LEU A 126 -14.35 -16.75 -20.37
C LEU A 126 -15.60 -16.70 -19.49
N GLY A 127 -15.76 -15.71 -18.62
CA GLY A 127 -16.96 -15.55 -17.79
C GLY A 127 -18.22 -15.16 -18.57
N SER A 128 -18.07 -14.48 -19.70
CA SER A 128 -19.19 -14.11 -20.60
C SER A 128 -19.54 -15.21 -21.61
N ILE A 129 -18.64 -16.18 -21.85
CA ILE A 129 -18.86 -17.31 -22.76
C ILE A 129 -19.26 -18.60 -22.02
N LEU A 130 -18.79 -18.83 -20.79
CA LEU A 130 -19.07 -20.06 -20.02
C LEU A 130 -19.98 -19.85 -18.79
N GLY A 131 -20.37 -18.61 -18.49
CA GLY A 131 -21.37 -18.26 -17.48
C GLY A 131 -22.81 -18.47 -17.97
N GLY A 132 -23.16 -19.72 -18.27
CA GLY A 132 -24.51 -20.13 -18.65
C GLY A 132 -25.47 -20.12 -17.46
N LYS A 133 -26.55 -19.34 -17.57
CA LYS A 133 -27.71 -19.30 -16.68
C LYS A 133 -28.72 -20.38 -17.16
N ARG A 134 -29.32 -21.11 -16.20
CA ARG A 134 -30.39 -22.12 -16.33
C ARG A 134 -29.94 -23.56 -16.50
#